data_AF-X1JZF2-F1
#
_entry.id   AF-X1JZF2-F1
#
_cell.length_a   1.000
_cell.length_b   1.000
_cell.length_c   1.000
_cell.angle_alpha   90.00
_cell.angle_beta   90.00
_cell.angle_gamma   90.00
#
_symmetry.space_group_name_H-M   'P 1'
#
loop_
_entity.id
_entity.type
_entity.pdbx_description
1 polymer ?
#
loop_
_entity_poly.entity_id
_entity_poly.type
_entity_poly.pdbx_seq_one_letter_code
_entity_poly.pdbx_strand_id
1 'polypeptide(L)'
;FDAPATDAWVYFVDEVPAANWGHPAKIVYVDAMNGEPSEADCQFPLKMLPAFNGITEGAVNEIARIKEFEWWKEFEPPVIDKYPFGGKSKYNKYHVLISGGISESSNNTRYLNDLKFIYHTLLDRYKGNTDKNIYVIYADGNADLTGDGTDDVDYAATKANVTGVLTMLADNLGPDDVLFVYVTNHGGYESGQDCYICLYYGQSIKDDEFAALINKIQAGQMKFVFEQCYSGGMIDDLAGLSGKNLSVATASDYDEPSYGAQVPP
;
A
#
# COMPACT_ATOMS: atom_id res chain seq x y z
N PHE A 1 -14.08 -19.80 5.49
CA PHE A 1 -14.82 -20.29 6.66
C PHE A 1 -16.22 -20.70 6.21
N ASP A 2 -16.64 -21.91 6.57
CA ASP A 2 -17.96 -22.48 6.21
C ASP A 2 -19.05 -22.00 7.18
N ALA A 3 -20.30 -21.93 6.69
CA ALA A 3 -21.45 -21.47 7.46
C ALA A 3 -21.75 -22.39 8.66
N PRO A 4 -22.36 -21.88 9.75
CA PRO A 4 -22.78 -22.71 10.87
C PRO A 4 -23.81 -23.76 10.44
N ALA A 5 -23.85 -24.89 11.16
CA ALA A 5 -24.70 -26.04 10.87
C ALA A 5 -26.19 -25.84 11.22
N THR A 6 -26.57 -24.69 11.80
CA THR A 6 -27.92 -24.33 12.25
C THR A 6 -28.30 -22.93 11.76
N ASP A 7 -29.60 -22.63 11.71
CA ASP A 7 -30.09 -21.28 11.44
C ASP A 7 -29.56 -20.32 12.50
N ALA A 8 -28.79 -19.31 12.09
CA ALA A 8 -28.16 -18.34 12.98
C ALA A 8 -28.14 -16.95 12.36
N TRP A 9 -28.17 -15.92 13.21
CA TRP A 9 -27.82 -14.56 12.81
C TRP A 9 -26.30 -14.43 12.82
N VAL A 10 -25.74 -13.86 11.75
CA VAL A 10 -24.29 -13.67 11.59
C VAL A 10 -24.00 -12.18 11.64
N TYR A 11 -23.10 -11.78 12.53
CA TYR A 11 -22.58 -10.42 12.62
C TYR A 11 -21.10 -10.44 12.31
N PHE A 12 -20.67 -9.59 11.38
CA PHE A 12 -19.26 -9.24 11.24
C PHE A 12 -18.99 -8.01 12.11
N VAL A 13 -18.05 -8.13 13.02
CA VAL A 13 -17.62 -7.07 13.94
C VAL A 13 -16.23 -6.64 13.51
N ASP A 14 -16.18 -5.47 12.90
CA ASP A 14 -14.94 -4.77 12.60
C ASP A 14 -14.38 -4.16 13.89
N GLU A 15 -13.26 -4.70 14.38
CA GLU A 15 -12.62 -4.22 15.60
C GLU A 15 -11.66 -3.04 15.34
N VAL A 16 -11.34 -2.75 14.07
CA VAL A 16 -10.40 -1.70 13.66
C VAL A 16 -10.92 -0.98 12.41
N PRO A 17 -12.06 -0.27 12.47
CA PRO A 17 -12.78 0.22 11.28
C PRO A 17 -12.07 1.30 10.45
N ALA A 18 -10.90 1.75 10.88
CA ALA A 18 -10.03 2.65 10.11
C ALA A 18 -8.87 1.93 9.41
N ALA A 19 -8.69 0.63 9.65
CA ALA A 19 -7.63 -0.18 9.04
C ALA A 19 -8.05 -0.77 7.70
N ASN A 20 -7.07 -1.28 6.94
CA ASN A 20 -7.31 -2.04 5.73
C ASN A 20 -7.76 -3.47 6.07
N TRP A 21 -8.52 -4.12 5.18
CA TRP A 21 -9.31 -5.34 5.44
C TRP A 21 -8.59 -6.59 5.97
N GLY A 22 -7.29 -6.60 6.21
CA GLY A 22 -6.55 -7.70 6.87
C GLY A 22 -6.23 -7.42 8.34
N HIS A 23 -7.10 -6.69 9.04
CA HIS A 23 -6.99 -6.39 10.48
C HIS A 23 -7.78 -7.40 11.33
N PRO A 24 -7.52 -7.51 12.65
CA PRO A 24 -8.37 -8.31 13.53
C PRO A 24 -9.85 -7.91 13.42
N ALA A 25 -10.71 -8.91 13.30
CA ALA A 25 -12.16 -8.78 13.25
C ALA A 25 -12.80 -10.03 13.87
N LYS A 26 -14.10 -10.00 14.11
CA LYS A 26 -14.83 -11.15 14.65
C LYS A 26 -16.07 -11.47 13.86
N ILE A 27 -16.40 -12.76 13.84
CA ILE A 27 -17.73 -13.22 13.50
C ILE A 27 -18.44 -13.62 14.77
N VAL A 28 -19.63 -13.07 14.98
CA VAL A 28 -20.55 -13.48 16.05
C VAL A 28 -21.72 -14.21 15.41
N TYR A 29 -21.90 -15.47 15.80
CA TYR A 29 -23.07 -16.28 15.46
C TYR A 29 -24.02 -16.26 16.63
N VAL A 30 -25.28 -15.89 16.39
CA VAL A 30 -26.36 -15.98 17.39
C VAL A 30 -27.33 -17.04 16.93
N ASP A 31 -27.41 -18.15 17.67
CA ASP A 31 -28.31 -19.27 17.36
C ASP A 31 -29.77 -18.79 17.34
N ALA A 32 -30.50 -19.10 16.26
CA ALA A 32 -31.85 -18.56 16.07
C ALA A 32 -32.89 -19.20 17.01
N MET A 33 -32.60 -20.35 17.62
CA MET A 33 -33.52 -21.09 18.48
C MET A 33 -33.42 -20.67 19.95
N ASN A 34 -32.20 -20.46 20.45
CA ASN A 34 -31.98 -20.14 21.87
C ASN A 34 -31.33 -18.77 22.12
N GLY A 35 -30.82 -18.10 21.09
CA GLY A 35 -30.18 -16.79 21.20
C GLY A 35 -28.77 -16.80 21.79
N GLU A 36 -28.16 -17.98 21.97
CA GLU A 36 -26.80 -18.09 22.52
C GLU A 36 -25.77 -17.65 21.48
N PRO A 37 -24.83 -16.75 21.85
CA PRO A 37 -23.78 -16.31 20.95
C PRO A 37 -22.57 -17.26 20.94
N SER A 38 -21.88 -17.32 19.81
CA SER A 38 -20.54 -17.89 19.68
C SER A 38 -19.69 -16.99 18.79
N GLU A 39 -18.40 -16.91 19.08
CA GLU A 39 -17.48 -15.99 18.42
C GLU A 39 -16.36 -16.76 17.72
N ALA A 40 -15.91 -16.23 16.59
CA ALA A 40 -14.72 -16.70 15.88
C ALA A 40 -13.90 -15.50 15.42
N ASP A 41 -12.61 -15.52 15.73
CA ASP A 41 -11.66 -14.55 15.21
C ASP A 41 -11.53 -14.71 13.70
N CYS A 42 -11.49 -13.59 13.00
CA CYS A 42 -11.24 -13.51 11.58
C CYS A 42 -10.39 -12.27 11.30
N GLN A 43 -9.94 -12.14 10.06
CA GLN A 43 -9.27 -10.92 9.61
C GLN A 43 -10.00 -10.24 8.46
N PHE A 44 -10.86 -10.99 7.78
CA PHE A 44 -11.56 -10.54 6.58
C PHE A 44 -13.05 -10.80 6.73
N PRO A 45 -13.89 -9.99 6.06
CA PRO A 45 -15.30 -10.30 5.92
C PRO A 45 -15.51 -11.72 5.33
N LEU A 46 -16.58 -12.42 5.73
CA LEU A 46 -16.84 -13.79 5.25
C LEU A 46 -17.01 -13.82 3.73
N LYS A 47 -16.35 -14.78 3.05
CA LYS A 47 -16.46 -14.95 1.60
C LYS A 47 -17.90 -15.12 1.10
N MET A 48 -18.76 -15.68 1.94
CA MET A 48 -20.17 -15.93 1.66
C MET A 48 -21.10 -14.78 2.07
N LEU A 49 -20.59 -13.61 2.49
CA LEU A 49 -21.43 -12.44 2.78
C LEU A 49 -22.44 -12.13 1.67
N PRO A 50 -22.08 -12.22 0.37
CA PRO A 50 -23.06 -12.06 -0.71
C PRO A 50 -24.24 -13.05 -0.68
N ALA A 51 -24.08 -14.22 -0.08
CA ALA A 51 -25.13 -15.24 0.02
C ALA A 51 -26.07 -15.01 1.22
N PHE A 52 -25.73 -14.13 2.16
CA PHE A 52 -26.60 -13.84 3.31
C PHE A 52 -27.76 -12.90 2.97
N ASN A 53 -28.82 -13.02 3.75
CA ASN A 53 -29.95 -12.10 3.72
C ASN A 53 -29.74 -10.98 4.73
N GLY A 54 -29.66 -9.73 4.27
CA GLY A 54 -29.55 -8.57 5.15
C GLY A 54 -30.81 -8.39 5.99
N ILE A 55 -30.62 -8.09 7.27
CA ILE A 55 -31.70 -8.07 8.28
C ILE A 55 -32.11 -6.64 8.64
N THR A 56 -31.23 -5.69 8.31
CA THR A 56 -31.45 -4.24 8.37
C THR A 56 -31.26 -3.65 6.97
N GLU A 57 -31.84 -2.48 6.72
CA GLU A 57 -31.63 -1.75 5.47
C GLU A 57 -30.13 -1.47 5.21
N GLY A 58 -29.38 -1.12 6.27
CA GLY A 58 -27.93 -0.95 6.20
C GLY A 58 -27.21 -2.22 5.75
N ALA A 59 -27.56 -3.38 6.33
CA ALA A 59 -26.96 -4.66 5.95
C ALA A 59 -27.34 -5.08 4.52
N VAL A 60 -28.59 -4.83 4.08
CA VAL A 60 -29.01 -5.07 2.70
C VAL A 60 -28.21 -4.21 1.73
N ASN A 61 -28.03 -2.92 2.03
CA ASN A 61 -27.25 -1.99 1.21
C ASN A 61 -25.77 -2.39 1.16
N GLU A 62 -25.19 -2.84 2.28
CA GLU A 62 -23.80 -3.27 2.33
C GLU A 62 -23.58 -4.58 1.55
N ILE A 63 -24.48 -5.57 1.70
CA ILE A 63 -24.45 -6.79 0.88
C ILE A 63 -24.61 -6.47 -0.60
N ALA A 64 -25.45 -5.51 -0.97
CA ALA A 64 -25.59 -5.06 -2.36
C ALA A 64 -24.30 -4.42 -2.87
N ARG A 65 -23.65 -3.55 -2.08
CA ARG A 65 -22.34 -2.97 -2.41
C ARG A 65 -21.27 -4.05 -2.59
N ILE A 66 -21.17 -4.99 -1.66
CA ILE A 66 -20.21 -6.11 -1.73
C ILE A 66 -20.45 -6.96 -3.00
N LYS A 67 -21.70 -7.13 -3.44
CA LYS A 67 -22.04 -7.82 -4.70
C LYS A 67 -21.63 -7.05 -5.95
N GLU A 68 -21.71 -5.72 -5.92
CA GLU A 68 -21.32 -4.84 -7.03
C GLU A 68 -19.80 -4.67 -7.13
N PHE A 69 -19.12 -4.70 -5.98
CA PHE A 69 -17.67 -4.70 -5.91
C PHE A 69 -17.15 -6.10 -6.31
N GLU A 70 -16.80 -6.27 -7.59
CA GLU A 70 -16.14 -7.46 -8.16
C GLU A 70 -14.71 -7.69 -7.61
N TRP A 71 -14.44 -7.41 -6.33
CA TRP A 71 -13.14 -7.56 -5.67
C TRP A 71 -12.71 -9.03 -5.54
N TRP A 72 -13.54 -9.96 -6.05
CA TRP A 72 -13.27 -11.38 -6.19
C TRP A 72 -12.63 -11.79 -7.51
N LYS A 73 -12.60 -10.90 -8.50
CA LYS A 73 -11.78 -11.10 -9.68
C LYS A 73 -10.44 -10.46 -9.40
N GLU A 74 -9.35 -11.09 -9.86
CA GLU A 74 -8.04 -10.44 -9.91
C GLU A 74 -8.24 -9.00 -10.39
N PHE A 75 -7.66 -8.04 -9.66
CA PHE A 75 -7.72 -6.65 -10.07
C PHE A 75 -6.98 -6.54 -11.41
N GLU A 76 -7.74 -6.64 -12.50
CA GLU A 76 -7.32 -6.08 -13.78
C GLU A 76 -7.55 -4.58 -13.64
N PRO A 77 -6.49 -3.75 -13.53
CA PRO A 77 -6.67 -2.32 -13.49
C PRO A 77 -7.53 -1.94 -14.70
N PRO A 78 -8.69 -1.28 -14.50
CA PRO A 78 -9.53 -0.96 -15.62
C PRO A 78 -8.69 -0.16 -16.62
N VAL A 79 -8.72 -0.51 -17.91
CA VAL A 79 -8.12 0.29 -18.97
C VAL A 79 -8.95 1.54 -19.05
N ILE A 80 -8.59 2.52 -18.24
CA ILE A 80 -9.46 3.66 -18.15
C ILE A 80 -8.97 4.72 -19.13
N ASP A 81 -9.87 5.15 -20.01
CA ASP A 81 -9.66 6.32 -20.87
C ASP A 81 -9.12 7.47 -20.02
N LYS A 82 -8.00 8.05 -20.48
CA LYS A 82 -7.18 9.05 -19.76
C LYS A 82 -8.05 10.06 -19.00
N TYR A 83 -8.07 10.02 -17.66
CA TYR A 83 -8.82 10.99 -16.85
C TYR A 83 -8.39 12.42 -17.25
N PRO A 84 -9.31 13.39 -17.32
CA PRO A 84 -9.00 14.78 -17.66
C PRO A 84 -8.19 15.55 -16.60
N PHE A 85 -7.63 14.91 -15.57
CA PHE A 85 -6.64 15.55 -14.69
C PHE A 85 -5.34 15.78 -15.47
N GLY A 86 -5.27 16.89 -16.21
CA GLY A 86 -4.09 17.19 -17.01
C GLY A 86 -4.13 18.54 -17.70
N GLY A 87 -3.78 19.59 -16.97
CA GLY A 87 -3.06 20.70 -17.59
C GLY A 87 -1.63 20.26 -17.91
N LYS A 88 -0.97 20.86 -18.91
CA LYS A 88 0.48 20.70 -19.07
C LYS A 88 1.15 21.16 -17.77
N SER A 89 1.74 20.23 -17.02
CA SER A 89 2.63 20.56 -15.92
C SER A 89 3.84 21.27 -16.52
N LYS A 90 4.21 22.43 -15.96
CA LYS A 90 5.50 23.06 -16.27
C LYS A 90 6.69 22.33 -15.62
N TYR A 91 6.41 21.42 -14.69
CA TYR A 91 7.38 20.68 -13.90
C TYR A 91 7.60 19.28 -14.47
N ASN A 92 8.85 18.78 -14.45
CA ASN A 92 9.10 17.36 -14.70
C ASN A 92 8.71 16.57 -13.44
N LYS A 93 8.19 15.37 -13.66
CA LYS A 93 7.70 14.50 -12.58
C LYS A 93 8.53 13.23 -12.57
N TYR A 94 9.04 12.89 -11.39
CA TYR A 94 9.79 11.68 -11.12
C TYR A 94 9.10 10.89 -10.01
N HIS A 95 9.15 9.57 -10.11
CA HIS A 95 8.48 8.66 -9.19
C HIS A 95 9.45 7.57 -8.76
N VAL A 96 9.43 7.17 -7.49
CA VAL A 96 10.19 6.03 -6.98
C VAL A 96 9.20 5.13 -6.26
N LEU A 97 9.06 3.90 -6.71
CA LEU A 97 8.17 2.91 -6.11
C LEU A 97 9.03 1.82 -5.47
N ILE A 98 8.89 1.60 -4.17
CA ILE A 98 9.77 0.71 -3.40
C ILE A 98 8.93 -0.36 -2.71
N SER A 99 9.29 -1.62 -2.93
CA SER A 99 8.79 -2.75 -2.12
C SER A 99 9.87 -3.80 -1.93
N GLY A 100 10.31 -3.94 -0.68
CA GLY A 100 11.40 -4.83 -0.30
C GLY A 100 11.05 -6.31 -0.29
N GLY A 101 9.96 -6.72 0.35
CA GLY A 101 9.57 -8.11 0.53
C GLY A 101 10.36 -8.92 1.56
N ILE A 102 11.48 -8.43 2.13
CA ILE A 102 12.42 -9.16 3.04
C ILE A 102 13.10 -10.37 2.39
N SER A 103 12.30 -11.33 1.92
CA SER A 103 12.67 -12.59 1.29
C SER A 103 11.51 -13.09 0.43
N GLU A 104 11.73 -14.08 -0.43
CA GLU A 104 10.66 -14.70 -1.22
C GLU A 104 9.45 -15.11 -0.35
N SER A 105 9.70 -15.74 0.80
CA SER A 105 8.65 -16.19 1.73
C SER A 105 7.88 -15.08 2.43
N SER A 106 8.44 -13.88 2.50
CA SER A 106 7.83 -12.72 3.19
C SER A 106 7.28 -11.70 2.19
N ASN A 107 7.57 -11.87 0.90
CA ASN A 107 7.13 -11.02 -0.18
C ASN A 107 5.70 -11.37 -0.58
N ASN A 108 4.74 -10.76 0.11
CA ASN A 108 3.34 -11.02 -0.10
C ASN A 108 2.86 -10.43 -1.44
N THR A 109 1.99 -11.13 -2.16
CA THR A 109 1.46 -10.70 -3.46
C THR A 109 0.81 -9.30 -3.42
N ARG A 110 0.23 -8.90 -2.29
CA ARG A 110 -0.35 -7.56 -2.12
C ARG A 110 0.65 -6.44 -2.43
N TYR A 111 1.93 -6.58 -2.05
CA TYR A 111 2.92 -5.53 -2.27
C TYR A 111 3.18 -5.31 -3.77
N LEU A 112 3.21 -6.38 -4.56
CA LEU A 112 3.30 -6.26 -6.02
C LEU A 112 2.05 -5.64 -6.61
N ASN A 113 0.87 -6.02 -6.12
CA ASN A 113 -0.40 -5.47 -6.60
C ASN A 113 -0.53 -3.97 -6.31
N ASP A 114 -0.06 -3.52 -5.16
CA ASP A 114 0.01 -2.10 -4.80
C ASP A 114 0.95 -1.34 -5.75
N LEU A 115 2.13 -1.90 -6.05
CA LEU A 115 3.03 -1.34 -7.07
C LEU A 115 2.35 -1.27 -8.45
N LYS A 116 1.69 -2.34 -8.90
CA LYS A 116 0.94 -2.37 -10.17
C LYS A 116 -0.11 -1.26 -10.22
N PHE A 117 -0.90 -1.13 -9.17
CA PHE A 117 -1.95 -0.12 -9.08
C PHE A 117 -1.38 1.30 -9.21
N ILE A 118 -0.31 1.61 -8.47
CA ILE A 118 0.32 2.93 -8.49
C ILE A 118 1.03 3.17 -9.83
N TYR A 119 1.75 2.18 -10.37
CA TYR A 119 2.42 2.27 -11.67
C TYR A 119 1.43 2.59 -12.80
N HIS A 120 0.35 1.82 -12.92
CA HIS A 120 -0.72 2.09 -13.90
C HIS A 120 -1.41 3.44 -13.65
N THR A 121 -1.66 3.79 -12.39
CA THR A 121 -2.21 5.10 -12.06
C THR A 121 -1.30 6.23 -12.57
N LEU A 122 0.01 6.13 -12.34
CA LEU A 122 0.97 7.13 -12.79
C LEU A 122 1.03 7.23 -14.31
N LEU A 123 1.00 6.12 -15.05
CA LEU A 123 1.06 6.12 -16.52
C LEU A 123 -0.26 6.53 -17.17
N ASP A 124 -1.38 5.96 -16.73
CA ASP A 124 -2.66 6.01 -17.44
C ASP A 124 -3.56 7.18 -16.99
N ARG A 125 -3.38 7.64 -15.74
CA ARG A 125 -4.20 8.71 -15.14
C ARG A 125 -3.51 10.06 -15.17
N TYR A 126 -2.21 10.07 -14.89
CA TYR A 126 -1.45 11.31 -14.74
C TYR A 126 -0.65 11.65 -16.00
N LYS A 127 -1.28 12.43 -16.89
CA LYS A 127 -0.65 12.86 -18.15
C LYS A 127 0.74 13.50 -17.92
N GLY A 128 1.67 13.17 -18.82
CA GLY A 128 3.03 13.69 -18.83
C GLY A 128 4.04 12.84 -18.06
N ASN A 129 3.60 11.78 -17.37
CA ASN A 129 4.50 10.74 -16.91
C ASN A 129 4.86 9.81 -18.07
N THR A 130 6.08 9.28 -18.01
CA THR A 130 6.57 8.20 -18.87
C THR A 130 7.26 7.20 -17.97
N ASP A 131 7.27 5.93 -18.38
CA ASP A 131 8.00 4.85 -17.72
C ASP A 131 9.43 5.25 -17.29
N LYS A 132 10.17 5.94 -18.18
CA LYS A 132 11.52 6.46 -17.90
C LYS A 132 11.70 7.35 -16.65
N ASN A 133 10.61 7.88 -16.11
CA ASN A 133 10.63 8.72 -14.90
C ASN A 133 10.04 8.00 -13.68
N ILE A 134 9.70 6.71 -13.79
CA ILE A 134 9.19 5.87 -12.72
C ILE A 134 10.26 4.83 -12.42
N TYR A 135 10.94 4.98 -11.29
CA TYR A 135 11.95 4.02 -10.84
C TYR A 135 11.30 2.98 -9.94
N VAL A 136 11.24 1.75 -10.41
CA VAL A 136 10.66 0.62 -9.66
C VAL A 136 11.79 -0.18 -9.00
N ILE A 137 11.72 -0.26 -7.67
CA ILE A 137 12.70 -0.95 -6.83
C ILE A 137 11.97 -2.07 -6.07
N TYR A 138 12.04 -3.29 -6.58
CA TYR A 138 11.19 -4.40 -6.11
C TYR A 138 11.98 -5.68 -5.86
N ALA A 139 11.75 -6.32 -4.70
CA ALA A 139 12.20 -7.68 -4.36
C ALA A 139 13.64 -8.01 -4.85
N ASP A 140 13.79 -9.09 -5.62
CA ASP A 140 15.06 -9.51 -6.23
C ASP A 140 15.38 -8.81 -7.56
N GLY A 141 14.52 -7.91 -8.00
CA GLY A 141 14.75 -7.03 -9.16
C GLY A 141 14.02 -7.43 -10.42
N ASN A 142 13.01 -8.31 -10.38
CA ASN A 142 12.23 -8.67 -11.57
C ASN A 142 10.75 -8.79 -11.25
N ALA A 143 9.89 -8.12 -12.02
CA ALA A 143 8.44 -8.35 -12.05
C ALA A 143 7.79 -7.74 -13.29
N ASP A 144 6.74 -8.41 -13.79
CA ASP A 144 5.86 -7.90 -14.83
C ASP A 144 4.70 -7.12 -14.17
N LEU A 145 4.81 -5.78 -14.22
CA LEU A 145 3.79 -4.87 -13.67
C LEU A 145 2.63 -4.68 -14.64
N THR A 146 2.90 -4.67 -15.95
CA THR A 146 1.93 -4.34 -16.99
C THR A 146 1.15 -5.54 -17.54
N GLY A 147 1.61 -6.76 -17.27
CA GLY A 147 1.05 -8.01 -17.79
C GLY A 147 1.43 -8.32 -19.23
N ASP A 148 2.44 -7.65 -19.80
CA ASP A 148 2.85 -7.84 -21.19
C ASP A 148 3.97 -8.88 -21.37
N GLY A 149 4.41 -9.51 -20.28
CA GLY A 149 5.45 -10.51 -20.23
C GLY A 149 6.86 -9.93 -20.23
N THR A 150 7.03 -8.61 -20.10
CA THR A 150 8.32 -7.95 -19.92
C THR A 150 8.55 -7.53 -18.48
N ASP A 151 9.81 -7.29 -18.14
CA ASP A 151 10.20 -6.85 -16.79
C ASP A 151 10.11 -5.33 -16.70
N ASP A 152 9.33 -4.85 -15.72
CA ASP A 152 9.09 -3.43 -15.46
C ASP A 152 9.87 -2.93 -14.23
N VAL A 153 10.70 -3.79 -13.61
CA VAL A 153 11.50 -3.46 -12.42
C VAL A 153 12.89 -2.98 -12.82
N ASP A 154 13.29 -1.79 -12.38
CA ASP A 154 14.62 -1.26 -12.68
C ASP A 154 15.72 -1.89 -11.82
N TYR A 155 15.41 -2.15 -10.54
CA TYR A 155 16.40 -2.59 -9.57
C TYR A 155 15.83 -3.53 -8.51
N ALA A 156 16.67 -4.48 -8.07
CA ALA A 156 16.43 -5.23 -6.84
C ALA A 156 16.31 -4.27 -5.64
N ALA A 157 15.42 -4.57 -4.71
CA ALA A 157 15.18 -3.76 -3.52
C ALA A 157 16.26 -3.96 -2.45
N THR A 158 17.49 -3.57 -2.77
CA THR A 158 18.62 -3.57 -1.84
C THR A 158 18.89 -2.15 -1.33
N LYS A 159 19.55 -2.03 -0.17
CA LYS A 159 19.93 -0.72 0.37
C LYS A 159 20.83 0.06 -0.59
N ALA A 160 21.71 -0.65 -1.29
CA ALA A 160 22.60 -0.09 -2.30
C ALA A 160 21.82 0.52 -3.47
N ASN A 161 20.80 -0.17 -3.99
CA ASN A 161 20.01 0.32 -5.12
C ASN A 161 19.09 1.47 -4.72
N VAL A 162 18.43 1.41 -3.55
CA VAL A 162 17.64 2.53 -3.02
C VAL A 162 18.53 3.78 -2.86
N THR A 163 19.70 3.61 -2.23
CA THR A 163 20.68 4.69 -2.08
C THR A 163 21.15 5.24 -3.43
N GLY A 164 21.41 4.34 -4.38
CA GLY A 164 21.87 4.69 -5.73
C GLY A 164 20.85 5.52 -6.50
N VAL A 165 19.59 5.10 -6.51
CA VAL A 165 18.50 5.85 -7.17
C VAL A 165 18.29 7.21 -6.52
N LEU A 166 18.21 7.29 -5.19
CA LEU A 166 18.03 8.58 -4.50
C LEU A 166 19.23 9.52 -4.68
N THR A 167 20.45 8.98 -4.77
CA THR A 167 21.65 9.78 -5.07
C THR A 167 21.64 10.29 -6.50
N MET A 168 21.31 9.44 -7.48
CA MET A 168 21.15 9.83 -8.88
C MET A 168 20.09 10.91 -9.04
N LEU A 169 18.96 10.81 -8.31
CA LEU A 169 17.93 11.84 -8.32
C LEU A 169 18.43 13.15 -7.67
N ALA A 170 19.24 13.08 -6.62
CA ALA A 170 19.84 14.26 -6.02
C ALA A 170 20.76 15.03 -7.00
N ASP A 171 21.45 14.32 -7.89
CA ASP A 171 22.32 14.92 -8.91
C ASP A 171 21.52 15.52 -10.09
N ASN A 172 20.30 15.04 -10.34
CA ASN A 172 19.54 15.36 -11.55
C ASN A 172 18.32 16.27 -11.33
N LEU A 173 17.71 16.26 -10.15
CA LEU A 173 16.47 17.01 -9.88
C LEU A 173 16.77 18.40 -9.35
N GLY A 174 16.08 19.39 -9.89
CA GLY A 174 16.15 20.79 -9.48
C GLY A 174 14.80 21.36 -9.01
N PRO A 175 14.76 22.67 -8.70
CA PRO A 175 13.58 23.33 -8.11
C PRO A 175 12.31 23.30 -8.98
N ASP A 176 12.44 23.01 -10.27
CA ASP A 176 11.33 22.86 -11.22
C ASP A 176 10.87 21.41 -11.39
N ASP A 177 11.32 20.49 -10.53
CA ASP A 177 10.93 19.08 -10.56
C ASP A 177 10.07 18.70 -9.35
N VAL A 178 9.24 17.66 -9.54
CA VAL A 178 8.43 17.05 -8.50
C VAL A 178 8.83 15.60 -8.34
N LEU A 179 9.11 15.18 -7.10
CA LEU A 179 9.36 13.79 -6.75
C LEU A 179 8.16 13.22 -6.00
N PHE A 180 7.72 12.03 -6.39
CA PHE A 180 6.79 11.21 -5.63
C PHE A 180 7.47 9.91 -5.24
N VAL A 181 7.40 9.52 -3.97
CA VAL A 181 7.91 8.26 -3.47
C VAL A 181 6.79 7.48 -2.84
N TYR A 182 6.63 6.24 -3.27
CA TYR A 182 5.66 5.30 -2.73
C TYR A 182 6.40 4.10 -2.17
N VAL A 183 6.11 3.75 -0.91
CA VAL A 183 6.67 2.58 -0.24
C VAL A 183 5.51 1.69 0.21
N THR A 184 5.55 0.43 -0.18
CA THR A 184 4.66 -0.62 0.32
C THR A 184 5.47 -1.87 0.60
N ASN A 185 5.49 -2.33 1.85
CA ASN A 185 6.20 -3.53 2.29
C ASN A 185 5.97 -3.73 3.81
N HIS A 186 6.65 -4.69 4.40
CA HIS A 186 7.04 -4.68 5.80
C HIS A 186 7.84 -3.42 6.20
N GLY A 187 7.69 -3.06 7.48
CA GLY A 187 8.47 -2.06 8.18
C GLY A 187 8.56 -2.45 9.64
N GLY A 188 9.45 -1.81 10.39
CA GLY A 188 9.62 -2.13 11.79
C GLY A 188 9.94 -0.91 12.63
N TYR A 189 9.52 -0.97 13.89
CA TYR A 189 9.90 -0.06 14.95
C TYR A 189 11.33 -0.37 15.42
N GLU A 190 12.14 0.66 15.64
CA GLU A 190 13.44 0.55 16.27
C GLU A 190 13.40 1.06 17.72
N SER A 191 13.21 2.37 17.92
CA SER A 191 13.10 2.99 19.24
C SER A 191 12.58 4.42 19.18
N GLY A 192 11.75 4.83 20.13
CA GLY A 192 11.25 6.20 20.15
C GLY A 192 10.26 6.43 19.01
N GLN A 193 10.61 7.29 18.06
CA GLN A 193 9.88 7.43 16.79
C GLN A 193 10.63 6.74 15.63
N ASP A 194 11.85 6.26 15.87
CA ASP A 194 12.71 5.65 14.86
C ASP A 194 12.10 4.32 14.36
N CYS A 195 12.11 4.17 13.05
CA CYS A 195 11.60 3.04 12.31
C CYS A 195 12.50 2.69 11.12
N TYR A 196 12.14 1.65 10.38
CA TYR A 196 12.86 1.29 9.17
C TYR A 196 11.94 0.68 8.11
N ILE A 197 12.33 0.90 6.85
CA ILE A 197 11.75 0.24 5.69
C ILE A 197 12.49 -1.08 5.49
N CYS A 198 11.78 -2.20 5.50
CA CYS A 198 12.36 -3.47 5.13
C CYS A 198 12.68 -3.50 3.63
N LEU A 199 13.82 -4.08 3.29
CA LEU A 199 14.32 -4.28 1.94
C LEU A 199 14.50 -5.78 1.68
N TYR A 200 14.82 -6.18 0.45
CA TYR A 200 15.04 -7.58 0.11
C TYR A 200 16.38 -8.10 0.66
N TYR A 201 16.56 -9.42 0.64
CA TYR A 201 17.70 -10.12 1.26
C TYR A 201 17.92 -9.81 2.75
N GLY A 202 16.82 -9.54 3.48
CA GLY A 202 16.87 -9.20 4.91
C GLY A 202 17.54 -7.86 5.23
N GLN A 203 17.68 -6.98 4.24
CA GLN A 203 18.22 -5.63 4.45
C GLN A 203 17.13 -4.69 4.97
N SER A 204 17.54 -3.52 5.46
CA SER A 204 16.64 -2.41 5.76
C SER A 204 17.33 -1.05 5.54
N ILE A 205 16.53 -0.01 5.41
CA ILE A 205 16.99 1.38 5.49
C ILE A 205 16.21 2.06 6.61
N LYS A 206 16.94 2.70 7.53
CA LYS A 206 16.34 3.47 8.61
C LYS A 206 15.74 4.75 8.09
N ASP A 207 14.76 5.29 8.80
CA ASP A 207 14.17 6.60 8.53
C ASP A 207 15.22 7.72 8.48
N ASP A 208 16.14 7.78 9.43
CA ASP A 208 17.19 8.80 9.50
C ASP A 208 18.12 8.74 8.26
N GLU A 209 18.53 7.53 7.86
CA GLU A 209 19.31 7.27 6.65
C GLU A 209 18.54 7.65 5.39
N PHE A 210 17.25 7.32 5.33
CA PHE A 210 16.38 7.66 4.22
C PHE A 210 16.21 9.18 4.11
N ALA A 211 15.90 9.86 5.22
CA ALA A 211 15.75 11.31 5.28
C ALA A 211 17.05 12.03 4.91
N ALA A 212 18.21 11.50 5.31
CA ALA A 212 19.51 12.03 4.90
C ALA A 212 19.75 11.94 3.38
N LEU A 213 19.21 10.92 2.70
CA LEU A 213 19.22 10.83 1.24
C LEU A 213 18.26 11.83 0.60
N ILE A 214 17.03 11.93 1.11
CA ILE A 214 16.03 12.90 0.65
C ILE A 214 16.52 14.34 0.79
N ASN A 215 17.25 14.66 1.86
CA ASN A 215 17.79 15.99 2.10
C ASN A 215 18.72 16.48 0.96
N LYS A 216 19.36 15.56 0.23
CA LYS A 216 20.25 15.89 -0.88
C LYS A 216 19.49 16.30 -2.15
N ILE A 217 18.21 15.90 -2.28
CA ILE A 217 17.40 16.13 -3.48
C ILE A 217 16.86 17.56 -3.52
N GLN A 218 16.98 18.25 -4.67
CA GLN A 218 16.63 19.67 -4.82
C GLN A 218 15.28 19.91 -5.52
N ALA A 219 14.45 18.86 -5.65
CA ALA A 219 13.10 18.95 -6.18
C ALA A 219 12.26 20.03 -5.46
N GLY A 220 11.51 20.84 -6.22
CA GLY A 220 10.71 21.92 -5.68
C GLY A 220 9.50 21.45 -4.86
N GLN A 221 9.07 20.21 -5.08
CA GLN A 221 8.08 19.52 -4.24
C GLN A 221 8.41 18.03 -4.18
N MET A 222 8.28 17.45 -2.98
CA MET A 222 8.44 16.01 -2.77
C MET A 222 7.24 15.47 -2.01
N LYS A 223 6.73 14.31 -2.42
CA LYS A 223 5.55 13.68 -1.85
C LYS A 223 5.86 12.24 -1.49
N PHE A 224 5.47 11.82 -0.31
CA PHE A 224 5.76 10.50 0.22
C PHE A 224 4.48 9.84 0.68
N VAL A 225 4.34 8.57 0.34
CA VAL A 225 3.28 7.70 0.86
C VAL A 225 3.96 6.42 1.34
N PHE A 226 3.81 6.14 2.63
CA PHE A 226 4.42 5.01 3.33
C PHE A 226 3.33 4.09 3.86
N GLU A 227 3.27 2.85 3.36
CA GLU A 227 2.25 1.87 3.75
C GLU A 227 2.73 0.87 4.80
N GLN A 228 4.04 0.80 5.04
CA GLN A 228 4.61 -0.17 5.96
C GLN A 228 4.22 0.07 7.43
N CYS A 229 4.33 -0.98 8.26
CA CYS A 229 4.14 -0.86 9.71
C CYS A 229 5.04 0.22 10.30
N TYR A 230 4.54 0.95 11.30
CA TYR A 230 5.25 2.03 11.99
C TYR A 230 5.65 3.19 11.07
N SER A 231 4.99 3.33 9.92
CA SER A 231 5.32 4.35 8.91
C SER A 231 5.21 5.78 9.42
N GLY A 232 4.41 6.03 10.47
CA GLY A 232 4.36 7.32 11.17
C GLY A 232 5.74 7.78 11.67
N GLY A 233 6.64 6.84 11.99
CA GLY A 233 8.01 7.11 12.40
C GLY A 233 8.86 7.77 11.32
N MET A 234 8.49 7.67 10.03
CA MET A 234 9.21 8.37 8.97
C MET A 234 9.05 9.90 9.03
N ILE A 235 8.03 10.40 9.76
CA ILE A 235 7.59 11.79 9.67
C ILE A 235 8.54 12.74 10.37
N ASP A 236 9.07 12.39 11.55
CA ASP A 236 9.84 13.31 12.38
C ASP A 236 11.17 13.71 11.72
N ASP A 237 11.89 12.75 11.14
CA ASP A 237 13.12 12.99 10.38
C ASP A 237 12.86 13.76 9.08
N LEU A 238 11.80 13.41 8.33
CA LEU A 238 11.44 14.13 7.11
C LEU A 238 10.98 15.56 7.41
N ALA A 239 10.17 15.76 8.46
CA ALA A 239 9.72 17.08 8.91
C ALA A 239 10.87 17.92 9.48
N GLY A 240 11.93 17.28 9.99
CA GLY A 240 13.16 17.93 10.43
C GLY A 240 13.99 18.55 9.29
N LEU A 241 13.72 18.18 8.02
CA LEU A 241 14.47 18.68 6.87
C LEU A 241 14.14 20.15 6.57
N SER A 242 15.06 21.04 6.93
CA SER A 242 14.93 22.47 6.71
C SER A 242 14.97 22.85 5.22
N GLY A 243 14.08 23.76 4.82
CA GLY A 243 14.06 24.31 3.46
C GLY A 243 13.49 23.37 2.40
N LYS A 244 12.84 22.27 2.79
CA LYS A 244 12.17 21.34 1.88
C LYS A 244 10.66 21.56 1.85
N ASN A 245 10.04 21.28 0.70
CA ASN A 245 8.59 21.30 0.52
C ASN A 245 8.09 19.87 0.40
N LEU A 246 7.76 19.27 1.54
CA LEU A 246 7.39 17.86 1.65
C LEU A 246 5.89 17.71 1.96
N SER A 247 5.28 16.64 1.44
CA SER A 247 4.00 16.14 1.91
C SER A 247 4.15 14.66 2.21
N VAL A 248 3.79 14.22 3.40
CA VAL A 248 3.95 12.83 3.85
C VAL A 248 2.60 12.28 4.26
N ALA A 249 2.29 11.08 3.79
CA ALA A 249 1.13 10.30 4.23
C ALA A 249 1.64 8.93 4.70
N THR A 250 1.13 8.45 5.83
CA THR A 250 1.53 7.18 6.44
C THR A 250 0.29 6.32 6.69
N ALA A 251 0.45 4.99 6.64
CA ALA A 251 -0.65 4.06 6.88
C ALA A 251 -0.96 3.85 8.36
N SER A 252 -0.01 4.16 9.24
CA SER A 252 -0.15 4.01 10.69
C SER A 252 0.58 5.14 11.42
N ASP A 253 0.34 5.25 12.74
CA ASP A 253 1.19 6.05 13.62
C ASP A 253 2.57 5.37 13.83
N TYR A 254 3.50 6.04 14.51
CA TYR A 254 4.89 5.57 14.72
C TYR A 254 5.00 4.34 15.62
N ASP A 255 4.00 4.07 16.46
CA ASP A 255 3.94 2.95 17.40
C ASP A 255 2.86 1.91 17.04
N GLU A 256 2.30 2.00 15.84
CA GLU A 256 1.22 1.13 15.37
C GLU A 256 1.63 0.30 14.13
N PRO A 257 1.16 -0.96 14.02
CA PRO A 257 1.28 -1.71 12.79
C PRO A 257 0.38 -1.12 11.69
N SER A 258 0.72 -1.37 10.43
CA SER A 258 -0.22 -1.21 9.31
C SER A 258 -0.88 -2.54 8.98
N TYR A 259 -1.98 -2.47 8.23
CA TYR A 259 -2.75 -3.64 7.84
C TYR A 259 -2.79 -3.73 6.32
N GLY A 260 -2.43 -4.89 5.79
CA GLY A 260 -2.59 -5.18 4.37
C GLY A 260 -4.03 -5.59 4.06
N ALA A 261 -4.43 -5.50 2.80
CA ALA A 261 -5.59 -6.22 2.30
C ALA A 261 -5.15 -7.10 1.14
N GLN A 262 -5.53 -8.37 1.20
CA GLN A 262 -5.34 -9.33 0.12
C GLN A 262 -6.55 -10.23 0.08
N VAL A 263 -7.03 -10.57 -1.12
CA VAL A 263 -8.07 -11.59 -1.26
C VAL A 263 -7.50 -12.88 -0.62
N PRO A 264 -8.16 -13.47 0.39
CA PRO A 264 -7.67 -14.71 0.97
C PRO A 264 -7.64 -15.78 -0.14
N PRO A 265 -6.63 -16.67 -0.17
CA PRO A 265 -6.60 -17.79 -1.11
C PRO A 265 -7.91 -18.59 -1.10
#